data_AF-A0A956RJN8-F1
#
_entry.id   AF-A0A956RJN8-F1
#
_cell.length_a   1.000
_cell.length_b   1.000
_cell.length_c   1.000
_cell.angle_alpha   90.00
_cell.angle_beta   90.00
_cell.angle_gamma   90.00
#
_symmetry.space_group_name_H-M   'P 1'
#
loop_
_entity.id
_entity.type
_entity.pdbx_description
1 polymer ?
#
loop_
_entity_poly.entity_id
_entity_poly.type
_entity_poly.pdbx_seq_one_letter_code
_entity_poly.pdbx_strand_id
1 'polypeptide(L)'
;MRDPVDSLSAAALGAMVGALREHLLRPGHTLRLHLADDFIALVESNSRALLDRLAEYFCEFLAGDPDAPVTTRLTALQSHPPPIESMFFQRPFTINPTTSPRGPKESWLDIEGGRLVRKLRTGMVYLFGGRANLVIGDCLENESQVVNFINNRLIQARLDQGCLLGHAAAVTSEAGRTIMIAGFPGMGKSTLSLKIMARPGAIFLSNDRVMFGPAPGGDALWAYGVPKHPRINPGTILHNEHLAWIFTDEERARFTAMDPAALWDLERKYDGLVHRSFGPRRFRLAAPLTAVALLNWRRDAAGSVVIREIDPNARRDLLPALMKSPGLFYTPPDGGRASTAPIEEYIAGLAGVKVYELAGAVDFDAAAETCARYLMEGAALDG
;
A
#
# COMPACT_ATOMS: atom_id res chain seq x y z
N MET A 1 20.12 36.81 -6.19
CA MET A 1 19.46 37.54 -5.10
C MET A 1 18.11 36.86 -4.91
N ARG A 2 17.98 36.01 -3.88
CA ARG A 2 16.72 35.27 -3.61
C ARG A 2 15.80 36.25 -2.88
N ASP A 3 14.58 36.41 -3.35
CA ASP A 3 13.58 37.25 -2.68
C ASP A 3 13.34 36.75 -1.24
N PRO A 4 13.34 37.64 -0.24
CA PRO A 4 13.15 37.31 1.17
C PRO A 4 11.65 37.24 1.52
N VAL A 5 10.86 36.52 0.72
CA VAL A 5 9.45 36.23 1.03
C VAL A 5 9.36 34.79 1.52
N ASP A 6 9.78 34.64 2.78
CA ASP A 6 9.46 33.64 3.80
C ASP A 6 9.27 32.18 3.36
N SER A 7 10.37 31.40 3.44
CA SER A 7 10.27 29.95 3.53
C SER A 7 9.62 29.57 4.87
N LEU A 8 8.50 28.84 4.83
CA LEU A 8 8.02 28.14 6.03
C LEU A 8 8.99 27.00 6.34
N SER A 9 9.88 27.24 7.29
CA SER A 9 10.82 26.25 7.83
C SER A 9 10.09 25.04 8.44
N ALA A 10 10.81 23.94 8.63
CA ALA A 10 10.28 22.76 9.32
C ALA A 10 9.72 23.09 10.74
N ALA A 11 10.28 24.12 11.39
CA ALA A 11 9.80 24.63 12.67
C ALA A 11 8.44 25.32 12.53
N ALA A 12 8.23 26.10 11.46
CA ALA A 12 6.95 26.74 11.18
C ALA A 12 5.86 25.72 10.82
N LEU A 13 6.22 24.66 10.09
CA LEU A 13 5.35 23.51 9.83
C LEU A 13 4.89 22.84 11.13
N GLY A 14 5.84 22.55 12.04
CA GLY A 14 5.54 21.98 13.35
C GLY A 14 4.65 22.88 14.19
N ALA A 15 4.93 24.19 14.23
CA ALA A 15 4.14 25.17 14.96
C ALA A 15 2.70 25.25 14.44
N MET A 16 2.50 25.24 13.13
CA MET A 16 1.17 25.26 12.53
C MET A 16 0.37 24.00 12.85
N VAL A 17 1.00 22.81 12.76
CA VAL A 17 0.34 21.56 13.19
C VAL A 17 0.02 21.60 14.68
N GLY A 18 0.91 22.15 15.50
CA GLY A 18 0.66 22.40 16.93
C GLY A 18 -0.58 23.26 17.15
N ALA A 19 -0.67 24.43 16.51
CA ALA A 19 -1.80 25.34 16.62
C ALA A 19 -3.13 24.71 16.17
N LEU A 20 -3.13 23.98 15.04
CA LEU A 20 -4.32 23.27 14.58
C LEU A 20 -4.74 22.18 15.55
N ARG A 21 -3.79 21.44 16.15
CA ARG A 21 -4.09 20.45 17.19
C ARG A 21 -4.69 21.10 18.43
N GLU A 22 -4.13 22.20 18.90
CA GLU A 22 -4.64 22.90 20.08
C GLU A 22 -6.09 23.36 19.90
N HIS A 23 -6.42 23.85 18.72
CA HIS A 23 -7.74 24.39 18.40
C HIS A 23 -8.78 23.32 18.06
N LEU A 24 -8.43 22.35 17.21
CA LEU A 24 -9.40 21.45 16.59
C LEU A 24 -9.43 20.03 17.18
N LEU A 25 -8.41 19.63 17.93
CA LEU A 25 -8.33 18.24 18.40
C LEU A 25 -9.24 17.97 19.61
N ARG A 26 -9.75 18.99 20.31
CA ARG A 26 -10.40 18.82 21.62
C ARG A 26 -11.91 18.47 21.50
N PRO A 27 -12.41 17.37 22.11
CA PRO A 27 -11.69 16.35 22.87
C PRO A 27 -10.92 15.38 21.96
N GLY A 28 -9.67 15.11 22.31
CA GLY A 28 -8.79 14.25 21.52
C GLY A 28 -8.96 12.79 21.90
N HIS A 29 -9.14 11.93 20.90
CA HIS A 29 -9.11 10.49 21.02
C HIS A 29 -7.83 9.94 20.38
N THR A 30 -7.39 8.75 20.81
CA THR A 30 -6.17 8.13 20.30
C THR A 30 -6.36 6.66 19.95
N LEU A 31 -5.71 6.23 18.87
CA LEU A 31 -5.60 4.83 18.44
C LEU A 31 -4.13 4.51 18.23
N ARG A 32 -3.66 3.44 18.87
CA ARG A 32 -2.28 2.98 18.76
C ARG A 32 -2.22 1.78 17.82
N LEU A 33 -1.33 1.84 16.84
CA LEU A 33 -1.16 0.82 15.81
C LEU A 33 0.27 0.27 15.85
N HIS A 34 0.37 -1.05 16.00
CA HIS A 34 1.61 -1.82 16.01
C HIS A 34 1.87 -2.36 14.60
N LEU A 35 2.46 -1.53 13.73
CA LEU A 35 2.62 -1.86 12.31
C LEU A 35 3.95 -2.57 12.01
N ALA A 36 4.94 -2.41 12.89
CA ALA A 36 6.16 -3.20 12.93
C ALA A 36 6.84 -3.01 14.29
N ASP A 37 7.83 -3.84 14.60
CA ASP A 37 8.61 -3.75 15.85
C ASP A 37 9.26 -2.37 16.03
N ASP A 38 9.70 -1.75 14.92
CA ASP A 38 10.29 -0.42 14.86
C ASP A 38 9.32 0.67 14.36
N PHE A 39 8.04 0.34 14.15
CA PHE A 39 7.04 1.29 13.67
C PHE A 39 5.73 1.21 14.45
N ILE A 40 5.64 2.05 15.48
CA ILE A 40 4.43 2.25 16.29
C ILE A 40 3.82 3.59 15.96
N ALA A 41 2.61 3.57 15.39
CA ALA A 41 1.87 4.76 15.01
C ALA A 41 0.81 5.10 16.06
N LEU A 42 0.84 6.34 16.57
CA LEU A 42 -0.25 6.91 17.37
C LEU A 42 -1.09 7.82 16.49
N VAL A 43 -2.33 7.42 16.22
CA VAL A 43 -3.31 8.20 15.46
C VAL A 43 -4.20 8.96 16.44
N GLU A 44 -4.23 10.27 16.31
CA GLU A 44 -5.00 11.19 17.16
C GLU A 44 -6.13 11.81 16.33
N SER A 45 -7.34 11.88 16.87
CA SER A 45 -8.48 12.48 16.18
C SER A 45 -9.46 13.17 17.12
N ASN A 46 -10.16 14.19 16.62
CA ASN A 46 -11.32 14.79 17.27
C ASN A 46 -12.62 14.01 17.04
N SER A 47 -12.56 12.90 16.29
CA SER A 47 -13.70 12.04 15.98
C SER A 47 -13.48 10.64 16.53
N ARG A 48 -14.24 10.29 17.57
CA ARG A 48 -14.26 8.93 18.11
C ARG A 48 -14.71 7.92 17.06
N ALA A 49 -15.76 8.27 16.30
CA ALA A 49 -16.30 7.41 15.24
C ALA A 49 -15.27 7.08 14.16
N LEU A 50 -14.38 8.03 13.81
CA LEU A 50 -13.29 7.75 12.88
C LEU A 50 -12.32 6.71 13.46
N LEU A 51 -11.92 6.86 14.72
CA LEU A 51 -10.99 5.92 15.34
C LEU A 51 -11.60 4.53 15.54
N ASP A 52 -12.90 4.43 15.81
CA ASP A 52 -13.57 3.13 15.89
C ASP A 52 -13.55 2.40 14.53
N ARG A 53 -13.81 3.12 13.41
CA ARG A 53 -13.68 2.56 12.05
C ARG A 53 -12.25 2.14 11.72
N LEU A 54 -11.27 2.98 12.05
CA LEU A 54 -9.86 2.64 11.87
C LEU A 54 -9.44 1.44 12.74
N ALA A 55 -9.96 1.32 13.96
CA ALA A 55 -9.68 0.17 14.82
C ALA A 55 -10.24 -1.12 14.23
N GLU A 56 -11.45 -1.10 13.65
CA GLU A 56 -11.99 -2.25 12.91
C GLU A 56 -11.13 -2.58 11.68
N TYR A 57 -10.73 -1.56 10.92
CA TYR A 57 -9.89 -1.75 9.72
C TYR A 57 -8.52 -2.36 10.05
N PHE A 58 -7.88 -1.87 11.11
CA PHE A 58 -6.54 -2.27 11.56
C PHE A 58 -6.55 -3.32 12.68
N CYS A 59 -7.63 -4.09 12.86
CA CYS A 59 -7.82 -4.97 14.02
C CYS A 59 -6.66 -5.93 14.30
N GLU A 60 -5.98 -6.44 13.26
CA GLU A 60 -4.82 -7.33 13.36
C GLU A 60 -3.56 -6.64 13.93
N PHE A 61 -3.54 -5.30 13.98
CA PHE A 61 -2.39 -4.48 14.37
C PHE A 61 -2.65 -3.62 15.62
N LEU A 62 -3.69 -3.95 16.39
CA LEU A 62 -4.00 -3.28 17.66
C LEU A 62 -3.23 -3.89 18.84
N ALA A 63 -2.90 -5.18 18.75
CA ALA A 63 -2.18 -5.89 19.79
C ALA A 63 -0.67 -5.67 19.66
N GLY A 64 -0.02 -5.34 20.78
CA GLY A 64 1.43 -5.20 20.89
C GLY A 64 1.83 -4.67 22.25
N ASP A 65 3.12 -4.40 22.43
CA ASP A 65 3.66 -3.88 23.69
C ASP A 65 3.09 -2.47 23.99
N PRO A 66 2.26 -2.31 25.03
CA PRO A 66 1.68 -1.01 25.39
C PRO A 66 2.76 0.03 25.73
N ASP A 67 3.91 -0.42 26.20
CA ASP A 67 5.02 0.44 26.66
C ASP A 67 6.02 0.78 25.55
N ALA A 68 5.91 0.15 24.38
CA ALA A 68 6.81 0.45 23.26
C ALA A 68 6.76 1.96 22.89
N PRO A 69 7.89 2.58 22.52
CA PRO A 69 7.90 3.99 22.19
C PRO A 69 7.10 4.26 20.91
N VAL A 70 6.27 5.31 20.93
CA VAL A 70 5.60 5.81 19.71
C VAL A 70 6.66 6.38 18.78
N THR A 71 6.83 5.79 17.61
CA THR A 71 7.81 6.25 16.62
C THR A 71 7.23 7.28 15.66
N THR A 72 5.92 7.20 15.38
CA THR A 72 5.23 8.15 14.50
C THR A 72 3.91 8.61 15.12
N ARG A 73 3.69 9.92 15.19
CA ARG A 73 2.39 10.51 15.52
C ARG A 73 1.70 11.01 14.26
N LEU A 74 0.42 10.69 14.13
CA LEU A 74 -0.46 11.17 13.07
C LEU A 74 -1.68 11.85 13.67
N THR A 75 -2.10 12.97 13.10
CA THR A 75 -3.32 13.67 13.49
C THR A 75 -4.31 13.62 12.34
N ALA A 76 -5.52 13.13 12.59
CA ALA A 76 -6.63 13.09 11.64
C ALA A 76 -7.80 13.92 12.17
N LEU A 77 -8.06 15.07 11.55
CA LEU A 77 -9.09 16.01 11.98
C LEU A 77 -10.33 15.89 11.10
N GLN A 78 -11.44 15.41 11.68
CA GLN A 78 -12.77 15.49 11.10
C GLN A 78 -13.24 16.95 11.22
N SER A 79 -12.98 17.76 10.20
CA SER A 79 -13.36 19.16 10.14
C SER A 79 -13.23 19.69 8.72
N HIS A 80 -13.88 20.81 8.42
CA HIS A 80 -13.58 21.55 7.21
C HIS A 80 -12.12 22.06 7.29
N PRO A 81 -11.27 21.82 6.27
CA PRO A 81 -9.93 22.36 6.26
C PRO A 81 -9.99 23.89 6.33
N PRO A 82 -9.16 24.55 7.14
CA PRO A 82 -9.04 26.01 7.09
C PRO A 82 -8.58 26.42 5.68
N PRO A 83 -8.73 27.71 5.30
CA PRO A 83 -8.25 28.22 4.02
C PRO A 83 -6.71 28.23 4.01
N ILE A 84 -6.12 27.06 3.86
CA ILE A 84 -4.68 26.84 3.92
C ILE A 84 -3.97 27.70 2.87
N GLU A 85 -4.57 27.92 1.71
CA GLU A 85 -4.03 28.80 0.67
C GLU A 85 -3.79 30.24 1.18
N SER A 86 -4.66 30.77 2.05
CA SER A 86 -4.45 32.09 2.67
C SER A 86 -3.45 32.06 3.82
N MET A 87 -3.14 30.89 4.36
CA MET A 87 -2.10 30.69 5.38
C MET A 87 -0.68 30.54 4.78
N PHE A 88 -0.56 30.23 3.48
CA PHE A 88 0.72 29.90 2.81
C PHE A 88 1.15 30.95 1.75
N PHE A 89 0.95 32.23 2.07
CA PHE A 89 1.45 33.39 1.28
C PHE A 89 1.11 33.36 -0.22
N GLN A 90 -0.06 32.82 -0.61
CA GLN A 90 -0.52 32.79 -2.01
C GLN A 90 0.41 32.03 -2.98
N ARG A 91 1.29 31.14 -2.50
CA ARG A 91 2.11 30.31 -3.42
C ARG A 91 1.20 29.38 -4.24
N PRO A 92 1.36 29.32 -5.57
CA PRO A 92 0.50 28.48 -6.39
C PRO A 92 0.81 27.01 -6.10
N PHE A 93 -0.23 26.24 -5.84
CA PHE A 93 -0.12 24.79 -5.79
C PHE A 93 0.23 24.26 -7.17
N THR A 94 1.12 23.29 -7.23
CA THR A 94 1.36 22.53 -8.46
C THR A 94 0.27 21.49 -8.62
N ILE A 95 -0.38 21.45 -9.78
CA ILE A 95 -1.39 20.46 -10.11
C ILE A 95 -0.71 19.20 -10.64
N ASN A 96 -1.11 18.03 -10.15
CA ASN A 96 -0.59 16.77 -10.67
C ASN A 96 -1.20 16.48 -12.04
N PRO A 97 -0.39 16.48 -13.12
CA PRO A 97 -0.90 16.24 -14.45
C PRO A 97 -1.59 14.88 -14.52
N THR A 98 -2.66 14.79 -15.31
CA THR A 98 -3.37 13.54 -15.51
C THR A 98 -3.99 13.49 -16.89
N THR A 99 -4.11 12.28 -17.43
CA THR A 99 -4.89 11.96 -18.62
C THR A 99 -6.31 11.51 -18.28
N SER A 100 -6.67 11.47 -17.00
CA SER A 100 -7.98 11.01 -16.55
C SER A 100 -9.08 12.00 -16.97
N PRO A 101 -10.19 11.52 -17.58
CA PRO A 101 -11.34 12.36 -17.94
C PRO A 101 -11.98 13.07 -16.73
N ARG A 102 -11.81 12.51 -15.53
CA ARG A 102 -12.29 13.08 -14.25
C ARG A 102 -11.39 14.23 -13.73
N GLY A 103 -10.45 14.72 -14.53
CA GLY A 103 -9.52 15.79 -14.14
C GLY A 103 -8.49 15.39 -13.08
N PRO A 104 -7.59 16.32 -12.69
CA PRO A 104 -6.52 16.07 -11.72
C PRO A 104 -7.08 15.62 -10.38
N LYS A 105 -6.37 14.68 -9.74
CA LYS A 105 -6.78 14.15 -8.43
C LYS A 105 -6.24 15.01 -7.29
N GLU A 106 -5.07 15.58 -7.49
CA GLU A 106 -4.22 16.12 -6.44
C GLU A 106 -3.51 17.38 -6.91
N SER A 107 -3.33 18.31 -5.98
CA SER A 107 -2.37 19.40 -6.08
C SER A 107 -1.44 19.37 -4.85
N TRP A 108 -0.25 19.93 -4.95
CA TRP A 108 0.69 19.99 -3.82
C TRP A 108 1.49 21.28 -3.79
N LEU A 109 2.07 21.55 -2.63
CA LEU A 109 3.02 22.63 -2.38
C LEU A 109 4.16 22.07 -1.54
N ASP A 110 5.38 22.14 -2.06
CA ASP A 110 6.59 21.87 -1.29
C ASP A 110 6.93 23.06 -0.39
N ILE A 111 7.19 22.76 0.87
CA ILE A 111 7.60 23.70 1.92
C ILE A 111 8.90 23.21 2.55
N GLU A 112 9.64 24.08 3.23
CA GLU A 112 10.92 23.67 3.78
C GLU A 112 10.69 22.62 4.88
N GLY A 113 11.26 21.43 4.68
CA GLY A 113 11.11 20.29 5.57
C GLY A 113 9.77 19.53 5.46
N GLY A 114 8.95 19.79 4.43
CA GLY A 114 7.71 19.04 4.24
C GLY A 114 6.95 19.32 2.95
N ARG A 115 5.74 18.79 2.88
CA ARG A 115 4.82 18.94 1.75
C ARG A 115 3.39 19.04 2.24
N LEU A 116 2.65 19.87 1.53
CA LEU A 116 1.21 19.96 1.62
C LEU A 116 0.59 19.35 0.36
N VAL A 117 -0.37 18.46 0.52
CA VAL A 117 -1.11 17.83 -0.59
C VAL A 117 -2.59 18.05 -0.40
N ARG A 118 -3.30 18.49 -1.45
CA ARG A 118 -4.75 18.63 -1.48
C ARG A 118 -5.35 17.65 -2.46
N LYS A 119 -6.38 16.93 -2.03
CA LYS A 119 -7.21 16.07 -2.90
C LYS A 119 -8.32 16.93 -3.49
N LEU A 120 -8.19 17.26 -4.77
CA LEU A 120 -9.08 18.21 -5.44
C LEU A 120 -10.53 17.75 -5.48
N ARG A 121 -10.76 16.42 -5.51
CA ARG A 121 -12.11 15.84 -5.61
C ARG A 121 -12.85 15.74 -4.28
N THR A 122 -12.13 15.64 -3.17
CA THR A 122 -12.73 15.39 -1.84
C THR A 122 -12.46 16.51 -0.85
N GLY A 123 -11.63 17.49 -1.22
CA GLY A 123 -11.22 18.59 -0.35
C GLY A 123 -10.25 18.21 0.76
N MET A 124 -9.92 16.93 0.93
CA MET A 124 -8.99 16.45 1.97
C MET A 124 -7.62 17.11 1.80
N VAL A 125 -7.05 17.61 2.90
CA VAL A 125 -5.72 18.21 2.93
C VAL A 125 -4.79 17.42 3.84
N TYR A 126 -3.57 17.23 3.37
CA TYR A 126 -2.51 16.49 4.03
C TYR A 126 -1.31 17.39 4.18
N LEU A 127 -0.66 17.29 5.32
CA LEU A 127 0.50 18.07 5.65
C LEU A 127 1.49 17.18 6.38
N PHE A 128 2.70 17.11 5.86
CA PHE A 128 3.69 16.19 6.42
C PHE A 128 5.12 16.59 6.14
N GLY A 129 6.02 16.16 7.01
CA GLY A 129 7.44 16.48 6.93
C GLY A 129 8.04 16.69 8.31
N GLY A 130 9.34 16.37 8.46
CA GLY A 130 9.96 16.26 9.78
C GLY A 130 9.19 15.29 10.68
N ARG A 131 8.66 15.80 11.81
CA ARG A 131 7.82 15.03 12.74
C ARG A 131 6.32 15.29 12.59
N ALA A 132 5.92 16.17 11.65
CA ALA A 132 4.53 16.54 11.43
C ALA A 132 3.84 15.55 10.49
N ASN A 133 2.66 15.04 10.89
CA ASN A 133 1.78 14.23 10.04
C ASN A 133 0.32 14.57 10.33
N LEU A 134 -0.30 15.37 9.47
CA LEU A 134 -1.67 15.85 9.63
C LEU A 134 -2.50 15.53 8.38
N VAL A 135 -3.71 15.04 8.60
CA VAL A 135 -4.79 15.01 7.61
C VAL A 135 -6.00 15.74 8.18
N ILE A 136 -6.63 16.60 7.37
CA ILE A 136 -7.84 17.34 7.74
C ILE A 136 -8.85 17.30 6.59
N GLY A 137 -10.11 17.10 6.93
CA GLY A 137 -11.22 17.07 5.99
C GLY A 137 -12.36 16.19 6.49
N ASP A 138 -13.25 15.79 5.59
CA ASP A 138 -14.30 14.82 5.87
C ASP A 138 -13.73 13.39 5.91
N CYS A 139 -13.01 13.09 6.99
CA CYS A 139 -12.32 11.83 7.22
C CYS A 139 -13.29 10.63 7.31
N LEU A 140 -14.51 10.82 7.79
CA LEU A 140 -15.53 9.76 7.88
C LEU A 140 -15.99 9.30 6.49
N GLU A 141 -16.26 10.24 5.57
CA GLU A 141 -16.61 9.91 4.18
C GLU A 141 -15.38 9.47 3.36
N ASN A 142 -14.17 9.79 3.85
CA ASN A 142 -12.91 9.53 3.14
C ASN A 142 -11.93 8.66 3.94
N GLU A 143 -12.45 7.71 4.72
CA GLU A 143 -11.66 6.86 5.63
C GLU A 143 -10.50 6.17 4.89
N SER A 144 -10.76 5.64 3.70
CA SER A 144 -9.74 5.00 2.86
C SER A 144 -8.55 5.91 2.55
N GLN A 145 -8.75 7.23 2.52
CA GLN A 145 -7.66 8.19 2.32
C GLN A 145 -6.84 8.42 3.59
N VAL A 146 -7.45 8.35 4.77
CA VAL A 146 -6.77 8.35 6.07
C VAL A 146 -5.92 7.08 6.22
N VAL A 147 -6.48 5.91 5.88
CA VAL A 147 -5.74 4.64 5.81
C VAL A 147 -4.54 4.76 4.86
N ASN A 148 -4.74 5.30 3.66
CA ASN A 148 -3.64 5.50 2.71
C ASN A 148 -2.58 6.46 3.28
N PHE A 149 -2.97 7.47 4.05
CA PHE A 149 -2.03 8.40 4.68
C PHE A 149 -1.15 7.70 5.72
N ILE A 150 -1.74 6.90 6.61
CA ILE A 150 -1.02 6.05 7.57
C ILE A 150 -0.03 5.14 6.82
N ASN A 151 -0.50 4.46 5.78
CA ASN A 151 0.33 3.58 4.95
C ASN A 151 1.50 4.32 4.29
N ASN A 152 1.29 5.56 3.83
CA ASN A 152 2.37 6.36 3.25
C ASN A 152 3.43 6.77 4.28
N ARG A 153 3.12 6.83 5.59
CA ARG A 153 4.12 7.06 6.64
C ARG A 153 4.98 5.83 6.87
N LEU A 154 4.38 4.65 6.88
CA LEU A 154 5.11 3.40 6.93
C LEU A 154 6.01 3.24 5.69
N ILE A 155 5.49 3.56 4.50
CA ILE A 155 6.29 3.56 3.25
C ILE A 155 7.46 4.53 3.36
N GLN A 156 7.24 5.78 3.78
CA GLN A 156 8.31 6.76 3.99
C GLN A 156 9.41 6.19 4.89
N ALA A 157 9.06 5.67 6.06
CA ALA A 157 10.03 5.11 6.99
C ALA A 157 10.86 3.96 6.40
N ARG A 158 10.22 3.06 5.62
CA ARG A 158 10.93 1.95 4.96
C ARG A 158 11.84 2.42 3.83
N LEU A 159 11.39 3.38 3.03
CA LEU A 159 12.21 3.94 1.96
C LEU A 159 13.42 4.70 2.52
N ASP A 160 13.26 5.42 3.62
CA ASP A 160 14.37 6.11 4.29
C ASP A 160 15.37 5.15 4.93
N GLN A 161 14.98 3.88 5.16
CA GLN A 161 15.85 2.78 5.57
C GLN A 161 16.50 2.04 4.37
N GLY A 162 16.38 2.57 3.15
CA GLY A 162 16.99 1.99 1.95
C GLY A 162 16.17 0.86 1.29
N CYS A 163 14.90 0.69 1.65
CA CYS A 163 14.04 -0.24 0.91
C CYS A 163 13.64 0.32 -0.47
N LEU A 164 13.33 -0.57 -1.40
CA LEU A 164 12.72 -0.28 -2.70
C LEU A 164 11.21 -0.51 -2.65
N LEU A 165 10.44 0.22 -3.46
CA LEU A 165 8.98 0.07 -3.54
C LEU A 165 8.53 -0.75 -4.75
N GLY A 166 7.98 -1.93 -4.51
CA GLY A 166 7.38 -2.79 -5.52
C GLY A 166 5.88 -2.57 -5.70
N HIS A 167 5.39 -2.60 -6.95
CA HIS A 167 3.99 -2.81 -7.30
C HIS A 167 3.64 -4.31 -7.33
N ALA A 168 3.71 -4.93 -6.15
CA ALA A 168 3.49 -6.35 -5.98
C ALA A 168 2.35 -6.64 -4.99
N ALA A 169 1.81 -7.84 -5.06
CA ALA A 169 1.20 -8.51 -3.92
C ALA A 169 2.26 -9.36 -3.22
N ALA A 170 2.05 -9.75 -1.97
CA ALA A 170 2.96 -10.65 -1.27
C ALA A 170 2.21 -11.58 -0.32
N VAL A 171 2.65 -12.83 -0.32
CA VAL A 171 2.14 -13.90 0.55
C VAL A 171 3.33 -14.61 1.17
N THR A 172 3.23 -14.92 2.46
CA THR A 172 4.25 -15.62 3.23
C THR A 172 3.67 -16.88 3.88
N SER A 173 4.52 -17.77 4.38
CA SER A 173 4.14 -18.89 5.24
C SER A 173 4.56 -18.68 6.68
N GLU A 174 4.09 -19.53 7.59
CA GLU A 174 4.57 -19.52 8.98
C GLU A 174 6.08 -19.77 9.09
N ALA A 175 6.66 -20.53 8.14
CA ALA A 175 8.09 -20.77 8.05
C ALA A 175 8.89 -19.56 7.53
N GLY A 176 8.24 -18.43 7.24
CA GLY A 176 8.89 -17.20 6.79
C GLY A 176 9.35 -17.21 5.33
N ARG A 177 8.87 -18.14 4.51
CA ARG A 177 9.10 -18.11 3.05
C ARG A 177 8.09 -17.17 2.42
N THR A 178 8.56 -16.13 1.74
CA THR A 178 7.70 -15.12 1.11
C THR A 178 7.90 -15.07 -0.39
N ILE A 179 6.79 -15.00 -1.13
CA ILE A 179 6.74 -14.72 -2.56
C ILE A 179 6.12 -13.33 -2.77
N MET A 180 6.82 -12.46 -3.49
CA MET A 180 6.25 -11.25 -4.08
C MET A 180 5.74 -11.55 -5.49
N ILE A 181 4.54 -11.09 -5.83
CA ILE A 181 3.89 -11.32 -7.12
C ILE A 181 3.71 -9.98 -7.82
N ALA A 182 4.44 -9.78 -8.91
CA ALA A 182 4.39 -8.58 -9.73
C ALA A 182 4.01 -8.93 -11.17
N GLY A 183 3.57 -7.93 -11.93
CA GLY A 183 2.93 -8.14 -13.21
C GLY A 183 2.30 -6.87 -13.72
N PHE A 184 2.27 -6.70 -15.05
CA PHE A 184 1.66 -5.53 -15.67
C PHE A 184 0.17 -5.38 -15.28
N PRO A 185 -0.40 -4.17 -15.39
CA PRO A 185 -1.82 -3.96 -15.12
C PRO A 185 -2.69 -4.99 -15.84
N GLY A 186 -3.64 -5.60 -15.11
CA GLY A 186 -4.54 -6.62 -15.67
C GLY A 186 -4.02 -8.07 -15.66
N MET A 187 -2.74 -8.31 -15.34
CA MET A 187 -2.16 -9.67 -15.35
C MET A 187 -2.59 -10.57 -14.18
N GLY A 188 -3.38 -10.05 -13.23
CA GLY A 188 -4.00 -10.88 -12.18
C GLY A 188 -3.20 -11.06 -10.89
N LYS A 189 -2.25 -10.16 -10.55
CA LYS A 189 -1.45 -10.21 -9.30
C LYS A 189 -2.31 -10.49 -8.05
N SER A 190 -3.34 -9.67 -7.85
CA SER A 190 -4.24 -9.79 -6.70
C SER A 190 -5.04 -11.09 -6.74
N THR A 191 -5.52 -11.50 -7.93
CA THR A 191 -6.23 -12.78 -8.13
C THR A 191 -5.36 -13.96 -7.72
N LEU A 192 -4.11 -14.02 -8.18
CA LEU A 192 -3.17 -15.09 -7.81
C LEU A 192 -2.88 -15.06 -6.30
N SER A 193 -2.61 -13.89 -5.72
CA SER A 193 -2.36 -13.78 -4.28
C SER A 193 -3.54 -14.27 -3.42
N LEU A 194 -4.77 -13.98 -3.84
CA LEU A 194 -5.99 -14.40 -3.13
C LEU A 194 -6.23 -15.91 -3.27
N LYS A 195 -5.91 -16.51 -4.43
CA LYS A 195 -5.97 -17.97 -4.60
C LYS A 195 -4.91 -18.69 -3.77
N ILE A 196 -3.71 -18.12 -3.61
CA ILE A 196 -2.70 -18.64 -2.67
C ILE A 196 -3.20 -18.49 -1.23
N MET A 197 -3.84 -17.37 -0.87
CA MET A 197 -4.43 -17.17 0.46
C MET A 197 -5.54 -18.17 0.80
N ALA A 198 -6.21 -18.76 -0.19
CA ALA A 198 -7.16 -19.85 0.07
C ALA A 198 -6.48 -21.14 0.58
N ARG A 199 -5.15 -21.26 0.43
CA ARG A 199 -4.40 -22.45 0.85
C ARG A 199 -4.07 -22.39 2.35
N PRO A 200 -4.14 -23.52 3.08
CA PRO A 200 -3.73 -23.60 4.48
C PRO A 200 -2.29 -23.10 4.69
N GLY A 201 -2.04 -22.42 5.81
CA GLY A 201 -0.71 -21.91 6.18
C GLY A 201 -0.26 -20.64 5.45
N ALA A 202 -0.97 -20.19 4.40
CA ALA A 202 -0.65 -18.94 3.72
C ALA A 202 -1.03 -17.73 4.59
N ILE A 203 -0.19 -16.71 4.62
CA ILE A 203 -0.36 -15.49 5.40
C ILE A 203 -0.20 -14.31 4.46
N PHE A 204 -1.17 -13.40 4.49
CA PHE A 204 -1.18 -12.21 3.65
C PHE A 204 -0.14 -11.23 4.16
N LEU A 205 0.63 -10.64 3.24
CA LEU A 205 1.62 -9.62 3.59
C LEU A 205 1.24 -8.25 3.02
N SER A 206 0.91 -8.17 1.73
CA SER A 206 0.32 -6.96 1.17
C SER A 206 -0.28 -7.15 -0.21
N ASN A 207 -0.99 -6.13 -0.68
CA ASN A 207 -1.46 -6.02 -2.05
C ASN A 207 -1.12 -4.62 -2.61
N ASP A 208 -0.78 -4.57 -3.89
CA ASP A 208 -0.36 -3.39 -4.68
C ASP A 208 0.93 -2.67 -4.27
N ARG A 209 1.35 -2.71 -3.01
CA ARG A 209 2.55 -2.05 -2.50
C ARG A 209 3.29 -2.96 -1.53
N VAL A 210 4.51 -3.31 -1.88
CA VAL A 210 5.42 -4.07 -1.02
C VAL A 210 6.75 -3.35 -1.07
N MET A 211 7.29 -2.96 0.08
CA MET A 211 8.66 -2.49 0.17
C MET A 211 9.57 -3.71 0.36
N PHE A 212 10.78 -3.69 -0.17
CA PHE A 212 11.75 -4.75 0.08
C PHE A 212 13.16 -4.19 0.18
N GLY A 213 13.97 -4.78 1.03
CA GLY A 213 15.29 -4.29 1.36
C GLY A 213 15.91 -5.11 2.48
N PRO A 214 17.09 -4.71 2.98
CA PRO A 214 17.76 -5.43 4.05
C PRO A 214 16.89 -5.49 5.32
N ALA A 215 17.04 -6.57 6.07
CA ALA A 215 16.51 -6.70 7.41
C ALA A 215 17.12 -5.64 8.33
N PRO A 216 16.43 -5.19 9.38
CA PRO A 216 17.05 -4.37 10.40
C PRO A 216 18.21 -5.16 11.05
N GLY A 217 19.44 -4.66 10.92
CA GLY A 217 20.62 -5.26 11.56
C GLY A 217 21.19 -6.52 10.88
N GLY A 218 20.86 -6.80 9.62
CA GLY A 218 21.48 -7.92 8.88
C GLY A 218 21.30 -7.85 7.36
N ASP A 219 21.94 -8.79 6.66
CA ASP A 219 21.99 -8.81 5.18
C ASP A 219 20.83 -9.57 4.52
N ALA A 220 19.98 -10.24 5.30
CA ALA A 220 18.84 -10.98 4.77
C ALA A 220 17.81 -10.00 4.17
N LEU A 221 17.33 -10.28 2.96
CA LEU A 221 16.28 -9.47 2.34
C LEU A 221 14.92 -9.76 2.95
N TRP A 222 14.17 -8.70 3.23
CA TRP A 222 12.83 -8.75 3.79
C TRP A 222 11.84 -8.06 2.88
N ALA A 223 10.60 -8.56 2.88
CA ALA A 223 9.46 -7.91 2.30
C ALA A 223 8.63 -7.26 3.41
N TYR A 224 8.27 -6.00 3.21
CA TYR A 224 7.47 -5.21 4.12
C TYR A 224 6.17 -4.79 3.42
N GLY A 225 5.04 -5.16 4.01
CA GLY A 225 3.73 -4.81 3.52
C GLY A 225 3.25 -3.47 4.03
N VAL A 226 2.11 -3.04 3.49
CA VAL A 226 1.27 -2.03 4.13
C VAL A 226 0.01 -2.68 4.70
N PRO A 227 -0.51 -2.19 5.86
CA PRO A 227 -1.75 -2.68 6.45
C PRO A 227 -2.95 -2.19 5.64
N LYS A 228 -3.12 -2.79 4.46
CA LYS A 228 -4.20 -2.50 3.53
C LYS A 228 -4.80 -3.80 3.04
N HIS A 229 -6.11 -3.95 3.24
CA HIS A 229 -6.83 -5.11 2.74
C HIS A 229 -6.87 -5.11 1.20
N PRO A 230 -6.86 -6.29 0.55
CA PRO A 230 -7.03 -6.41 -0.89
C PRO A 230 -8.28 -5.66 -1.38
N ARG A 231 -8.12 -4.85 -2.44
CA ARG A 231 -9.24 -4.20 -3.13
C ARG A 231 -9.74 -5.09 -4.25
N ILE A 232 -10.90 -5.69 -4.06
CA ILE A 232 -11.39 -6.79 -4.88
C ILE A 232 -12.51 -6.31 -5.80
N ASN A 233 -12.43 -6.68 -7.07
CA ASN A 233 -13.49 -6.46 -8.05
C ASN A 233 -14.60 -7.51 -7.90
N PRO A 234 -15.85 -7.19 -8.26
CA PRO A 234 -16.97 -8.10 -8.12
C PRO A 234 -16.77 -9.48 -8.75
N GLY A 235 -16.18 -9.52 -9.95
CA GLY A 235 -15.88 -10.78 -10.63
C GLY A 235 -14.95 -11.70 -9.84
N THR A 236 -14.00 -11.16 -9.08
CA THR A 236 -13.13 -11.98 -8.22
C THR A 236 -13.88 -12.51 -6.99
N ILE A 237 -14.82 -11.75 -6.45
CA ILE A 237 -15.65 -12.17 -5.31
C ILE A 237 -16.57 -13.34 -5.70
N LEU A 238 -17.17 -13.29 -6.90
CA LEU A 238 -18.03 -14.38 -7.39
C LEU A 238 -17.32 -15.72 -7.52
N HIS A 239 -16.02 -15.71 -7.83
CA HIS A 239 -15.22 -16.92 -8.06
C HIS A 239 -14.35 -17.33 -6.86
N ASN A 240 -14.58 -16.75 -5.68
CA ASN A 240 -13.85 -17.11 -4.46
C ASN A 240 -14.80 -17.19 -3.27
N GLU A 241 -15.03 -18.40 -2.79
CA GLU A 241 -15.98 -18.70 -1.71
C GLU A 241 -15.61 -17.99 -0.40
N HIS A 242 -14.33 -17.77 -0.12
CA HIS A 242 -13.85 -17.01 1.06
C HIS A 242 -14.24 -15.53 1.04
N LEU A 243 -14.67 -15.01 -0.11
CA LEU A 243 -15.09 -13.63 -0.29
C LEU A 243 -16.61 -13.49 -0.29
N ALA A 244 -17.35 -14.60 -0.18
CA ALA A 244 -18.79 -14.64 -0.38
C ALA A 244 -19.58 -13.70 0.53
N TRP A 245 -19.08 -13.46 1.75
CA TRP A 245 -19.69 -12.60 2.76
C TRP A 245 -19.75 -11.12 2.38
N ILE A 246 -18.95 -10.67 1.40
CA ILE A 246 -18.88 -9.26 0.99
C ILE A 246 -20.17 -8.82 0.30
N PHE A 247 -20.85 -9.72 -0.40
CA PHE A 247 -22.09 -9.41 -1.11
C PHE A 247 -23.32 -9.73 -0.28
N THR A 248 -24.33 -8.87 -0.43
CA THR A 248 -25.70 -9.26 -0.14
C THR A 248 -26.21 -10.26 -1.19
N ASP A 249 -27.28 -10.99 -0.88
CA ASP A 249 -27.91 -11.91 -1.84
C ASP A 249 -28.37 -11.18 -3.12
N GLU A 250 -28.86 -9.94 -2.99
CA GLU A 250 -29.24 -9.09 -4.11
C GLU A 250 -28.05 -8.71 -4.99
N GLU A 251 -26.93 -8.29 -4.39
CA GLU A 251 -25.71 -7.96 -5.13
C GLU A 251 -25.14 -9.19 -5.84
N ARG A 252 -25.14 -10.35 -5.17
CA ARG A 252 -24.70 -11.60 -5.77
C ARG A 252 -25.54 -11.98 -6.98
N ALA A 253 -26.86 -11.95 -6.85
CA ALA A 253 -27.77 -12.26 -7.96
C ALA A 253 -27.56 -11.30 -9.12
N ARG A 254 -27.46 -9.99 -8.84
CA ARG A 254 -27.21 -8.95 -9.82
C ARG A 254 -25.90 -9.16 -10.57
N PHE A 255 -24.79 -9.38 -9.87
CA PHE A 255 -23.48 -9.51 -10.49
C PHE A 255 -23.31 -10.85 -11.23
N THR A 256 -23.94 -11.92 -10.76
CA THR A 256 -23.95 -13.22 -11.48
C THR A 256 -24.68 -13.13 -12.81
N ALA A 257 -25.74 -12.31 -12.88
CA ALA A 257 -26.51 -12.10 -14.10
C ALA A 257 -25.88 -11.11 -15.09
N MET A 258 -24.81 -10.40 -14.70
CA MET A 258 -24.12 -9.46 -15.59
C MET A 258 -23.23 -10.18 -16.60
N ASP A 259 -23.13 -9.61 -17.79
CA ASP A 259 -22.10 -10.00 -18.76
C ASP A 259 -20.69 -9.81 -18.16
N PRO A 260 -19.75 -10.75 -18.34
CA PRO A 260 -18.39 -10.65 -17.80
C PRO A 260 -17.64 -9.37 -18.19
N ALA A 261 -17.86 -8.83 -19.39
CA ALA A 261 -17.23 -7.58 -19.82
C ALA A 261 -17.82 -6.37 -19.06
N ALA A 262 -19.14 -6.33 -18.89
CA ALA A 262 -19.80 -5.29 -18.12
C ALA A 262 -19.41 -5.32 -16.63
N LEU A 263 -19.22 -6.52 -16.07
CA LEU A 263 -18.74 -6.69 -14.70
C LEU A 263 -17.29 -6.23 -14.53
N TRP A 264 -16.47 -6.39 -15.56
CA TRP A 264 -15.07 -5.93 -15.59
C TRP A 264 -14.97 -4.41 -15.60
N ASP A 265 -15.85 -3.73 -16.35
CA ASP A 265 -15.89 -2.28 -16.46
C ASP A 265 -16.53 -1.59 -15.24
N LEU A 266 -17.13 -2.36 -14.33
CA LEU A 266 -17.70 -1.82 -13.10
C LEU A 266 -16.58 -1.29 -12.18
N GLU A 267 -16.48 0.04 -12.03
CA GLU A 267 -15.53 0.69 -11.11
C GLU A 267 -15.92 0.57 -9.63
N ARG A 268 -16.56 -0.53 -9.21
CA ARG A 268 -16.91 -0.78 -7.81
C ARG A 268 -15.94 -1.80 -7.23
N LYS A 269 -15.22 -1.43 -6.16
CA LYS A 269 -14.27 -2.30 -5.46
C LYS A 269 -14.62 -2.41 -3.99
N TYR A 270 -14.43 -3.58 -3.43
CA TYR A 270 -14.68 -3.87 -2.01
C TYR A 270 -13.35 -4.16 -1.31
N ASP A 271 -13.30 -3.90 0.01
CA ASP A 271 -12.19 -4.36 0.84
C ASP A 271 -12.45 -5.81 1.23
N GLY A 272 -11.54 -6.72 0.84
CA GLY A 272 -11.57 -8.10 1.28
C GLY A 272 -10.88 -8.23 2.63
N LEU A 273 -11.59 -7.91 3.72
CA LEU A 273 -11.04 -7.96 5.08
C LEU A 273 -10.44 -9.34 5.36
N VAL A 274 -9.11 -9.40 5.46
CA VAL A 274 -8.36 -10.68 5.49
C VAL A 274 -8.83 -11.58 6.62
N HIS A 275 -9.05 -11.01 7.81
CA HIS A 275 -9.50 -11.75 8.99
C HIS A 275 -10.89 -12.38 8.81
N ARG A 276 -11.81 -11.72 8.09
CA ARG A 276 -13.16 -12.26 7.80
C ARG A 276 -13.14 -13.27 6.67
N SER A 277 -12.30 -13.04 5.66
CA SER A 277 -12.24 -13.91 4.48
C SER A 277 -11.46 -15.19 4.72
N PHE A 278 -10.29 -15.09 5.35
CA PHE A 278 -9.32 -16.17 5.43
C PHE A 278 -9.10 -16.70 6.86
N GLY A 279 -9.63 -16.00 7.86
CA GLY A 279 -9.46 -16.30 9.29
C GLY A 279 -8.48 -15.36 9.99
N PRO A 280 -8.51 -15.32 11.34
CA PRO A 280 -7.68 -14.42 12.14
C PRO A 280 -6.19 -14.79 12.05
N ARG A 281 -5.29 -13.84 12.33
CA ARG A 281 -3.82 -14.03 12.35
C ARG A 281 -3.20 -14.42 11.00
N ARG A 282 -3.92 -14.19 9.91
CA ARG A 282 -3.45 -14.43 8.53
C ARG A 282 -3.03 -13.16 7.81
N PHE A 283 -2.67 -12.12 8.56
CA PHE A 283 -2.13 -10.87 8.03
C PHE A 283 -0.90 -10.46 8.86
N ARG A 284 0.27 -10.34 8.23
CA ARG A 284 1.50 -9.80 8.82
C ARG A 284 2.10 -8.73 7.91
N LEU A 285 2.99 -7.88 8.42
CA LEU A 285 3.54 -6.76 7.65
C LEU A 285 5.01 -6.91 7.30
N ALA A 286 5.68 -7.97 7.76
CA ALA A 286 7.10 -8.19 7.52
C ALA A 286 7.40 -9.69 7.50
N ALA A 287 8.23 -10.12 6.57
CA ALA A 287 8.76 -11.49 6.50
C ALA A 287 10.01 -11.55 5.59
N PRO A 288 10.87 -12.57 5.74
CA PRO A 288 11.99 -12.80 4.82
C PRO A 288 11.51 -12.95 3.37
N LEU A 289 12.13 -12.21 2.44
CA LEU A 289 11.85 -12.30 1.00
C LEU A 289 12.66 -13.43 0.40
N THR A 290 11.99 -14.42 -0.20
CA THR A 290 12.66 -15.61 -0.73
C THR A 290 12.48 -15.79 -2.23
N ALA A 291 11.36 -15.29 -2.79
CA ALA A 291 11.15 -15.32 -4.23
C ALA A 291 10.31 -14.12 -4.74
N VAL A 292 10.48 -13.82 -6.03
CA VAL A 292 9.62 -12.93 -6.81
C VAL A 292 9.05 -13.70 -8.00
N ALA A 293 7.73 -13.67 -8.17
CA ALA A 293 7.02 -14.19 -9.33
C ALA A 293 6.58 -13.02 -10.24
N LEU A 294 7.16 -12.93 -11.43
CA LEU A 294 6.85 -11.95 -12.48
C LEU A 294 5.86 -12.56 -13.47
N LEU A 295 4.63 -12.05 -13.49
CA LEU A 295 3.58 -12.49 -14.40
C LEU A 295 3.82 -11.95 -15.81
N ASN A 296 4.05 -12.86 -16.75
CA ASN A 296 4.24 -12.61 -18.18
C ASN A 296 3.41 -13.58 -19.07
N TRP A 297 2.34 -14.16 -18.52
CA TRP A 297 1.41 -14.99 -19.28
C TRP A 297 0.42 -14.16 -20.10
N ARG A 298 -0.31 -14.83 -20.99
CA ARG A 298 -1.31 -14.19 -21.84
C ARG A 298 -2.60 -14.99 -21.87
N ARG A 299 -3.73 -14.27 -21.92
CA ARG A 299 -5.07 -14.88 -21.96
C ARG A 299 -5.35 -15.64 -23.26
N ASP A 300 -4.72 -15.22 -24.34
CA ASP A 300 -4.88 -15.77 -25.70
C ASP A 300 -3.83 -16.83 -26.06
N ALA A 301 -2.89 -17.13 -25.15
CA ALA A 301 -1.89 -18.16 -25.39
C ALA A 301 -2.50 -19.55 -25.24
N ALA A 302 -2.19 -20.44 -26.21
CA ALA A 302 -2.46 -21.86 -26.10
C ALA A 302 -1.36 -22.57 -25.28
N GLY A 303 -1.70 -23.70 -24.67
CA GLY A 303 -0.78 -24.51 -23.86
C GLY A 303 -0.99 -24.31 -22.35
N SER A 304 -0.01 -24.72 -21.55
CA SER A 304 -0.02 -24.58 -20.09
C SER A 304 0.70 -23.31 -19.64
N VAL A 305 0.51 -22.95 -18.37
CA VAL A 305 1.46 -22.05 -17.70
C VAL A 305 2.84 -22.70 -17.67
N VAL A 306 3.89 -21.88 -17.84
CA VAL A 306 5.28 -22.29 -17.71
C VAL A 306 5.93 -21.40 -16.67
N ILE A 307 6.53 -21.99 -15.65
CA ILE A 307 7.20 -21.31 -14.56
C ILE A 307 8.69 -21.65 -14.61
N ARG A 308 9.51 -20.62 -14.76
CA ARG A 308 10.97 -20.77 -14.87
C ARG A 308 11.70 -19.73 -14.04
N GLU A 309 12.79 -20.13 -13.40
CA GLU A 309 13.72 -19.20 -12.77
C GLU A 309 14.44 -18.39 -13.86
N ILE A 310 14.61 -17.10 -13.64
CA ILE A 310 15.21 -16.14 -14.57
C ILE A 310 16.23 -15.27 -13.86
N ASP A 311 17.24 -14.83 -14.60
CA ASP A 311 18.13 -13.76 -14.17
C ASP A 311 17.44 -12.40 -14.43
N PRO A 312 17.16 -11.58 -13.39
CA PRO A 312 16.56 -10.25 -13.57
C PRO A 312 17.44 -9.30 -14.42
N ASN A 313 18.76 -9.52 -14.47
CA ASN A 313 19.64 -8.75 -15.33
C ASN A 313 19.50 -9.13 -16.81
N ALA A 314 19.17 -10.40 -17.11
CA ALA A 314 18.87 -10.86 -18.46
C ALA A 314 17.42 -10.53 -18.89
N ARG A 315 16.48 -10.43 -17.94
CA ARG A 315 15.05 -10.13 -18.16
C ARG A 315 14.61 -8.78 -17.61
N ARG A 316 15.40 -7.75 -17.91
CA ARG A 316 15.13 -6.35 -17.57
C ARG A 316 13.77 -5.85 -18.07
N ASP A 317 13.26 -6.43 -19.16
CA ASP A 317 11.95 -6.13 -19.74
C ASP A 317 10.77 -6.39 -18.78
N LEU A 318 10.93 -7.28 -17.79
CA LEU A 318 9.88 -7.62 -16.83
C LEU A 318 9.92 -6.77 -15.54
N LEU A 319 11.06 -6.16 -15.20
CA LEU A 319 11.21 -5.37 -13.97
C LEU A 319 10.27 -4.15 -13.89
N PRO A 320 9.90 -3.45 -14.98
CA PRO A 320 8.87 -2.41 -14.93
C PRO A 320 7.53 -2.87 -14.34
N ALA A 321 7.23 -4.18 -14.37
CA ALA A 321 6.05 -4.73 -13.74
C ALA A 321 6.10 -4.74 -12.20
N LEU A 322 7.32 -4.74 -11.64
CA LEU A 322 7.60 -4.65 -10.21
C LEU A 322 7.88 -3.22 -9.77
N MET A 323 8.61 -2.42 -10.56
CA MET A 323 9.06 -1.09 -10.13
C MET A 323 7.91 -0.12 -9.88
N LYS A 324 7.99 0.67 -8.80
CA LYS A 324 6.95 1.65 -8.45
C LYS A 324 7.51 2.97 -7.93
N SER A 325 6.94 4.07 -8.40
CA SER A 325 7.20 5.39 -7.81
C SER A 325 6.50 5.55 -6.45
N PRO A 326 7.17 6.11 -5.43
CA PRO A 326 6.55 6.44 -4.14
C PRO A 326 5.41 7.48 -4.23
N GLY A 327 5.46 8.35 -5.24
CA GLY A 327 4.44 9.37 -5.50
C GLY A 327 4.50 10.58 -4.55
N LEU A 328 3.45 11.41 -4.58
CA LEU A 328 3.43 12.72 -3.91
C LEU A 328 3.50 12.67 -2.38
N PHE A 329 3.17 11.53 -1.77
CA PHE A 329 3.18 11.37 -0.31
C PHE A 329 4.54 10.96 0.26
N TYR A 330 5.56 10.86 -0.59
CA TYR A 330 6.95 10.65 -0.18
C TYR A 330 7.75 11.94 -0.35
N THR A 331 8.55 12.26 0.67
CA THR A 331 9.51 13.38 0.63
C THR A 331 10.90 12.80 0.76
N PRO A 332 11.69 12.76 -0.33
CA PRO A 332 13.09 12.35 -0.27
C PRO A 332 13.89 13.17 0.76
N PRO A 333 14.85 12.57 1.48
CA PRO A 333 15.68 13.28 2.45
C PRO A 333 16.48 14.46 1.86
N ASP A 334 16.83 14.38 0.58
CA ASP A 334 17.53 15.44 -0.16
C ASP A 334 16.61 16.59 -0.61
N GLY A 335 15.31 16.53 -0.28
CA GLY A 335 14.30 17.51 -0.68
C GLY A 335 13.95 17.45 -2.18
N GLY A 336 14.43 16.42 -2.89
CA GLY A 336 14.19 16.22 -4.31
C GLY A 336 12.77 15.76 -4.64
N ARG A 337 12.50 15.56 -5.93
CA ARG A 337 11.24 14.98 -6.40
C ARG A 337 11.30 13.47 -6.26
N ALA A 338 10.32 12.88 -5.58
CA ALA A 338 10.14 11.44 -5.52
C ALA A 338 10.09 10.84 -6.94
N SER A 339 11.05 9.99 -7.27
CA SER A 339 11.12 9.24 -8.52
C SER A 339 11.16 7.74 -8.21
N THR A 340 10.92 6.91 -9.23
CA THR A 340 11.20 5.48 -9.13
C THR A 340 12.71 5.30 -9.13
N ALA A 341 13.24 4.46 -8.23
CA ALA A 341 14.64 4.09 -8.26
C ALA A 341 15.04 3.46 -9.62
N PRO A 342 16.28 3.67 -10.09
CA PRO A 342 16.82 3.05 -11.29
C PRO A 342 16.65 1.52 -11.30
N ILE A 343 16.54 0.93 -12.49
CA ILE A 343 16.36 -0.52 -12.65
C ILE A 343 17.55 -1.31 -12.07
N GLU A 344 18.75 -0.73 -12.11
CA GLU A 344 19.98 -1.27 -11.55
C GLU A 344 19.86 -1.50 -10.04
N GLU A 345 19.21 -0.58 -9.31
CA GLU A 345 18.97 -0.74 -7.87
C GLU A 345 18.01 -1.88 -7.59
N TYR A 346 16.99 -2.10 -8.44
CA TYR A 346 16.10 -3.25 -8.32
C TYR A 346 16.80 -4.57 -8.60
N ILE A 347 17.68 -4.62 -9.60
CA ILE A 347 18.49 -5.82 -9.88
C ILE A 347 19.38 -6.13 -8.68
N ALA A 348 20.07 -5.13 -8.14
CA ALA A 348 20.92 -5.29 -6.96
C ALA A 348 20.11 -5.68 -5.72
N GLY A 349 18.95 -5.06 -5.49
CA GLY A 349 18.06 -5.34 -4.36
C GLY A 349 17.35 -6.70 -4.43
N LEU A 350 17.44 -7.41 -5.55
CA LEU A 350 16.98 -8.78 -5.71
C LEU A 350 18.13 -9.80 -5.66
N ALA A 351 19.36 -9.38 -5.40
CA ALA A 351 20.48 -10.30 -5.24
C ALA A 351 20.19 -11.31 -4.10
N GLY A 352 20.31 -12.60 -4.41
CA GLY A 352 20.01 -13.68 -3.46
C GLY A 352 18.52 -14.06 -3.35
N VAL A 353 17.62 -13.38 -4.06
CA VAL A 353 16.21 -13.74 -4.17
C VAL A 353 15.99 -14.50 -5.47
N LYS A 354 15.26 -15.62 -5.42
CA LYS A 354 14.90 -16.36 -6.64
C LYS A 354 13.85 -15.57 -7.43
N VAL A 355 14.10 -15.28 -8.70
CA VAL A 355 13.14 -14.57 -9.56
C VAL A 355 12.59 -15.55 -10.58
N TYR A 356 11.27 -15.69 -10.64
CA TYR A 356 10.57 -16.58 -11.54
C TYR A 356 9.71 -15.78 -12.52
N GLU A 357 9.66 -16.25 -13.75
CA GLU A 357 8.70 -15.80 -14.75
C GLU A 357 7.58 -16.83 -14.88
N LEU A 358 6.34 -16.36 -14.81
CA LEU A 358 5.16 -17.15 -15.14
C LEU A 358 4.69 -16.74 -16.54
N ALA A 359 4.96 -17.58 -17.54
CA ALA A 359 4.65 -17.33 -18.95
C ALA A 359 3.63 -18.35 -19.49
N GLY A 360 3.25 -18.22 -20.75
CA GLY A 360 2.31 -19.14 -21.41
C GLY A 360 0.84 -18.75 -21.19
N ALA A 361 -0.04 -19.76 -21.09
CA ALA A 361 -1.45 -19.54 -20.85
C ALA A 361 -1.73 -19.15 -19.39
N VAL A 362 -2.81 -18.40 -19.16
CA VAL A 362 -3.26 -18.06 -17.80
C VAL A 362 -3.85 -19.30 -17.15
N ASP A 363 -3.19 -19.80 -16.11
CA ASP A 363 -3.71 -20.83 -15.22
C ASP A 363 -3.44 -20.43 -13.76
N PHE A 364 -4.45 -19.81 -13.14
CA PHE A 364 -4.31 -19.34 -11.76
C PHE A 364 -4.30 -20.48 -10.75
N ASP A 365 -4.93 -21.62 -11.04
CA ASP A 365 -5.03 -22.72 -10.09
C ASP A 365 -3.72 -23.50 -10.05
N ALA A 366 -3.13 -23.81 -11.21
CA ALA A 366 -1.80 -24.38 -11.30
C ALA A 366 -0.74 -23.45 -10.68
N ALA A 367 -0.76 -22.16 -11.02
CA ALA A 367 0.19 -21.20 -10.45
C ALA A 367 0.04 -21.04 -8.93
N ALA A 368 -1.20 -21.01 -8.41
CA ALA A 368 -1.43 -20.92 -6.97
C ALA A 368 -0.97 -22.17 -6.22
N GLU A 369 -1.17 -23.36 -6.80
CA GLU A 369 -0.69 -24.63 -6.26
C GLU A 369 0.84 -24.66 -6.18
N THR A 370 1.53 -24.30 -7.27
CA THR A 370 3.00 -24.26 -7.29
C THR A 370 3.55 -23.23 -6.30
N CYS A 371 2.93 -22.05 -6.21
CA CYS A 371 3.29 -21.05 -5.21
C CYS A 371 3.07 -21.54 -3.78
N ALA A 372 1.97 -22.24 -3.51
CA ALA A 372 1.69 -22.78 -2.18
C ALA A 372 2.69 -23.87 -1.78
N ARG A 373 3.02 -24.80 -2.68
CA ARG A 373 4.09 -25.79 -2.47
C ARG A 373 5.43 -25.13 -2.14
N TYR A 374 5.82 -24.09 -2.87
CA TYR A 374 7.02 -23.32 -2.54
C TYR A 374 6.97 -22.73 -1.12
N LEU A 375 5.85 -22.09 -0.78
CA LEU A 375 5.66 -21.45 0.54
C LEU A 375 5.67 -22.45 1.70
N MET A 376 5.11 -23.65 1.52
CA MET A 376 4.94 -24.65 2.59
C MET A 376 6.05 -25.69 2.63
N GLU A 377 6.50 -26.19 1.48
CA GLU A 377 7.46 -27.31 1.37
C GLU A 377 8.88 -26.88 0.99
N GLY A 378 9.01 -25.75 0.30
CA GLY A 378 10.32 -25.21 -0.11
C GLY A 378 10.79 -25.81 -1.43
N ALA A 379 9.87 -26.50 -2.11
CA ALA A 379 10.03 -26.91 -3.50
C ALA A 379 10.37 -25.69 -4.38
N ALA A 380 11.10 -25.91 -5.47
CA ALA A 380 11.30 -24.86 -6.45
C ALA A 380 9.95 -24.43 -7.07
N LEU A 381 9.87 -23.18 -7.52
CA LEU A 381 8.75 -22.69 -8.34
C LEU A 381 9.00 -23.09 -9.81
N ASP A 382 9.29 -24.35 -10.09
CA ASP A 382 9.40 -24.90 -11.44
C ASP A 382 8.14 -25.69 -11.82
N GLY A 383 7.70 -25.57 -13.07
CA GLY A 383 6.46 -26.16 -13.55
C GLY A 383 6.17 -25.92 -15.02
#